data_AF-A0A848V6Y8-F1
#
_entry.id   AF-A0A848V6Y8-F1
#
_cell.length_a   1.000
_cell.length_b   1.000
_cell.length_c   1.000
_cell.angle_alpha   90.00
_cell.angle_beta   90.00
_cell.angle_gamma   90.00
#
_symmetry.space_group_name_H-M   'P 1'
#
loop_
_entity.id
_entity.type
_entity.pdbx_description
1 polymer ?
#
loop_
_entity_poly.entity_id
_entity_poly.type
_entity_poly.pdbx_seq_one_letter_code
_entity_poly.pdbx_strand_id
1 'polypeptide(L)' 'MGDTINTAAAENYPSVSPDGKFLFFDRRLPADENGEKPVDIYWADAKIIEELRGE' A
#
# COMPACT_ATOMS: atom_id res chain seq x y z
N MET A 1 3.03 -10.11 1.20
CA MET A 1 2.80 -8.87 1.97
C MET A 1 1.64 -9.14 2.91
N GLY A 2 1.89 -9.72 4.08
CA GLY A 2 0.80 -10.15 4.96
C GLY A 2 0.01 -8.98 5.58
N ASP A 3 -0.60 -9.26 6.73
CA ASP A 3 -1.49 -8.33 7.46
C ASP A 3 -0.88 -6.96 7.78
N THR A 4 0.44 -6.81 7.68
CA THR A 4 1.15 -5.53 7.82
C THR A 4 0.81 -4.54 6.70
N ILE A 5 0.68 -5.00 5.45
CA ILE A 5 0.41 -4.14 4.28
C ILE A 5 -0.99 -4.39 3.72
N ASN A 6 -1.38 -5.66 3.56
CA ASN A 6 -2.71 -6.00 3.08
C ASN A 6 -3.68 -5.91 4.26
N THR A 7 -4.57 -4.92 4.24
CA THR A 7 -5.58 -4.76 5.29
C THR A 7 -6.96 -5.13 4.77
N ALA A 8 -7.99 -4.93 5.59
CA ALA A 8 -9.38 -5.03 5.12
C ALA A 8 -9.82 -3.84 4.24
N ALA A 9 -9.00 -2.78 4.18
CA ALA A 9 -9.21 -1.66 3.28
C ALA A 9 -8.87 -2.04 1.83
N ALA A 10 -9.20 -1.15 0.89
CA ALA A 10 -8.74 -1.31 -0.48
C ALA A 10 -7.41 -0.60 -0.67
N GLU A 11 -6.33 -1.37 -0.84
CA GLU A 11 -5.05 -0.87 -1.34
C GLU A 11 -4.98 -0.93 -2.87
N ASN A 12 -4.77 0.20 -3.56
CA ASN A 12 -4.77 0.25 -5.03
C ASN A 12 -3.58 1.03 -5.62
N TYR A 13 -3.47 0.95 -6.95
CA TYR A 13 -2.53 1.68 -7.78
C TYR A 13 -1.06 1.62 -7.29
N PRO A 14 -0.50 0.41 -7.08
CA PRO A 14 0.89 0.28 -6.68
C PRO A 14 1.84 0.81 -7.75
N SER A 15 2.92 1.48 -7.32
CA SER A 15 3.99 1.97 -8.19
C SER A 15 5.34 1.92 -7.47
N VAL A 16 6.40 1.51 -8.16
CA VAL A 16 7.76 1.46 -7.62
C VAL A 16 8.49 2.77 -7.95
N SER A 17 9.24 3.31 -7.00
CA SER A 17 10.05 4.51 -7.19
C SER A 17 11.08 4.32 -8.32
N PRO A 18 11.48 5.39 -9.04
CA PRO A 18 12.47 5.27 -10.11
C PRO A 18 13.81 4.66 -9.68
N ASP A 19 14.20 4.87 -8.41
CA ASP A 19 15.41 4.29 -7.82
C ASP A 19 15.19 2.89 -7.20
N GLY A 20 13.98 2.35 -7.30
CA GLY A 20 13.63 1.00 -6.86
C GLY A 20 13.59 0.81 -5.35
N LYS A 21 13.66 1.87 -4.53
CA LYS A 21 13.69 1.76 -3.06
C LYS A 21 12.33 1.63 -2.42
N PHE A 22 11.28 2.19 -3.02
CA PHE A 22 9.97 2.25 -2.39
C PHE A 22 8.86 1.76 -3.31
N LEU A 23 7.91 1.04 -2.74
CA LEU A 23 6.61 0.75 -3.32
C LEU A 23 5.60 1.74 -2.72
N PHE A 24 4.97 2.54 -3.57
CA PHE A 24 3.87 3.45 -3.21
C PHE A 24 2.55 2.83 -3.59
N PHE A 25 1.49 3.09 -2.82
CA PHE A 25 0.13 2.66 -3.10
C PHE A 25 -0.87 3.57 -2.39
N ASP A 26 -2.11 3.62 -2.88
CA ASP A 26 -3.20 4.25 -2.15
C ASP A 26 -3.83 3.26 -1.17
N ARG A 27 -4.40 3.76 -0.06
CA ARG A 27 -5.33 3.00 0.77
C ARG A 27 -6.59 3.81 0.99
N ARG A 28 -7.73 3.20 0.68
CA ARG A 28 -9.05 3.78 0.94
C ARG A 28 -9.48 3.49 2.37
N LEU A 29 -9.53 4.50 3.21
CA LEU A 29 -9.88 4.36 4.62
C LEU A 29 -11.40 4.24 4.81
N PRO A 30 -11.85 3.69 5.96
CA PRO A 30 -13.26 3.73 6.35
C PRO A 30 -13.81 5.15 6.35
N ALA A 31 -15.12 5.27 6.20
CA ALA A 31 -15.75 6.58 6.26
C ALA A 31 -15.53 7.24 7.62
N ASP A 32 -15.24 8.54 7.64
CA ASP A 32 -15.09 9.32 8.87
C ASP A 32 -16.47 9.66 9.49
N GLU A 33 -16.47 10.45 10.57
CA GLU A 33 -17.70 10.89 11.24
C GLU A 33 -18.64 11.72 10.36
N ASN A 34 -18.13 12.31 9.28
CA ASN A 34 -18.87 13.09 8.31
C ASN A 34 -19.34 12.26 7.10
N GLY A 35 -18.99 10.98 7.05
CA GLY A 35 -19.29 10.08 5.93
C GLY A 35 -18.34 10.23 4.74
N GLU A 36 -17.26 10.99 4.88
CA GLU A 36 -16.23 11.13 3.85
C GLU A 36 -15.37 9.86 3.80
N LYS A 37 -14.92 9.44 2.62
CA LYS A 37 -14.07 8.25 2.43
C LYS A 37 -12.65 8.68 2.07
N PRO A 38 -11.80 8.97 3.07
CA PRO A 38 -10.45 9.46 2.81
C PRO A 38 -9.61 8.41 2.07
N VAL A 39 -8.65 8.91 1.29
CA VAL A 39 -7.67 8.11 0.59
C VAL A 39 -6.31 8.70 0.88
N ASP A 40 -5.41 7.87 1.41
CA ASP A 40 -4.05 8.27 1.75
C ASP A 40 -3.02 7.48 0.94
N ILE A 41 -1.85 8.07 0.75
CA ILE A 41 -0.71 7.43 0.08
C ILE A 41 0.22 6.84 1.14
N TYR A 42 0.50 5.55 0.99
CA TYR A 42 1.43 4.81 1.83
C TYR A 42 2.65 4.39 1.00
N TRP A 43 3.72 4.04 1.72
CA TRP A 43 4.92 3.46 1.13
C TRP A 43 5.43 2.25 1.92
N ALA A 44 6.21 1.40 1.27
CA ALA A 44 6.98 0.34 1.90
C ALA A 44 8.34 0.22 1.20
N ASP A 45 9.31 -0.38 1.87
CA ASP A 45 10.57 -0.77 1.23
C ASP A 45 10.27 -1.77 0.11
N ALA A 46 10.71 -1.48 -1.12
CA ALA A 46 10.43 -2.31 -2.29
C ALA A 46 11.17 -3.65 -2.28
N LYS A 47 12.15 -3.86 -1.39
CA LYS A 47 12.86 -5.14 -1.20
C LYS A 47 11.91 -6.30 -0.91
N ILE A 48 10.74 -6.01 -0.33
CA ILE A 48 9.67 -6.99 -0.10
C ILE A 48 9.22 -7.72 -1.38
N ILE A 49 9.35 -7.08 -2.56
CA ILE A 49 8.99 -7.71 -3.84
C ILE A 49 9.94 -8.86 -4.14
N GLU A 50 11.24 -8.70 -3.88
CA GLU A 50 12.22 -9.74 -4.13
C GLU A 50 12.15 -10.87 -3.09
N GLU A 51 11.83 -10.54 -1.84
CA GLU A 51 11.59 -11.54 -0.79
C GLU A 51 10.43 -12.47 -1.13
N LEU A 52 9.39 -11.95 -1.80
CA LEU A 52 8.20 -12.70 -2.20
C LEU A 52 8.30 -13.33 -3.60
N ARG A 53 9.27 -12.93 -4.44
CA ARG A 53 9.43 -13.46 -5.81
C ARG A 53 9.88 -14.93 -5.84
N GLY A 54 10.55 -15.37 -4.77
CA GLY A 54 11.10 -16.73 -4.64
C GLY A 54 10.22 -17.71 -3.86
N GLU A 55 9.04 -17.29 -3.41
CA GLU A 55 8.01 -18.17 -2.85
C GLU A 55 7.15 -18.85 -3.94
#